data_AF-A0A7L1G1E6-F1
#
_entry.id   AF-A0A7L1G1E6-F1
#
_cell.length_a   1.000
_cell.length_b   1.000
_cell.length_c   1.000
_cell.angle_alpha   90.00
_cell.angle_beta   90.00
_cell.angle_gamma   90.00
#
_symmetry.space_group_name_H-M   'P 1'
#
loop_
_entity.id
_entity.type
_entity.pdbx_description
1 polymer ?
#
loop_
_entity_poly.entity_id
_entity_poly.type
_entity_poly.pdbx_seq_one_letter_code
_entity_poly.pdbx_strand_id
1 'polypeptide(L)'
;LYFSAQEGILLFYHIKGQQYEMKVCADILQPISSLIFSPDYTVLLLVTDQGTVYTYKPAHGGEAVKLLDTCSSCFLAADFLTPGNKYCVSVTISGEVQVWFVKDGTCLSKLNLDIEVCVT
;
A
#
# COMPACT_ATOMS: atom_id res chain seq x y z
N LEU A 1 -16.78 -0.34 -0.60
CA LEU A 1 -15.82 -1.15 0.17
C LEU A 1 -14.74 -1.63 -0.77
N TYR A 2 -13.46 -1.58 -0.38
CA TYR A 2 -12.35 -2.11 -1.19
C TYR A 2 -11.87 -3.44 -0.62
N PHE A 3 -11.42 -4.31 -1.50
CA PHE A 3 -10.88 -5.63 -1.18
C PHE A 3 -9.97 -6.07 -2.32
N SER A 4 -8.98 -6.91 -2.00
CA SER A 4 -8.12 -7.54 -2.99
C SER A 4 -8.66 -8.94 -3.33
N ALA A 5 -8.55 -9.31 -4.60
CA ALA A 5 -8.73 -10.68 -5.04
C ALA A 5 -7.36 -11.35 -5.29
N GLN A 6 -7.39 -12.68 -5.39
CA GLN A 6 -6.24 -13.48 -5.79
C GLN A 6 -5.73 -12.97 -7.16
N GLU A 7 -4.41 -12.98 -7.36
CA GLU A 7 -3.69 -12.42 -8.54
C GLU A 7 -3.46 -10.89 -8.55
N GLY A 8 -3.83 -10.15 -7.50
CA GLY A 8 -3.47 -8.73 -7.41
C GLY A 8 -4.48 -7.75 -7.99
N ILE A 9 -5.75 -8.15 -8.01
CA ILE A 9 -6.84 -7.31 -8.50
C ILE A 9 -7.42 -6.53 -7.32
N LEU A 10 -7.48 -5.20 -7.46
CA LEU A 10 -8.22 -4.33 -6.55
C LEU A 10 -9.68 -4.24 -7.01
N LEU A 11 -10.60 -4.60 -6.13
CA LEU A 11 -12.03 -4.56 -6.38
C LEU A 11 -12.72 -3.54 -5.47
N PHE A 12 -13.79 -2.94 -5.98
CA PHE A 12 -14.66 -2.04 -5.23
C PHE A 12 -16.09 -2.58 -5.27
N TYR A 13 -16.65 -2.83 -4.08
CA TYR A 13 -18.07 -3.09 -3.89
C TYR A 13 -18.79 -1.77 -3.63
N HIS A 14 -19.77 -1.51 -4.47
CA HIS A 14 -20.77 -0.47 -4.28
C HIS A 14 -22.08 -1.14 -3.85
N ILE A 15 -22.50 -0.90 -2.60
CA ILE A 15 -23.69 -1.51 -2.02
C ILE A 15 -24.77 -0.44 -1.92
N LYS A 16 -25.94 -0.73 -2.51
CA LYS A 16 -27.14 0.11 -2.43
C LYS A 16 -28.31 -0.75 -1.95
N GLY A 17 -28.58 -0.71 -0.65
CA GLY A 17 -29.62 -1.54 -0.04
C GLY A 17 -29.27 -3.03 -0.14
N GLN A 18 -30.11 -3.80 -0.85
CA GLN A 18 -29.89 -5.23 -1.10
C GLN A 18 -29.13 -5.52 -2.41
N GLN A 19 -28.88 -4.50 -3.22
CA GLN A 19 -28.12 -4.64 -4.47
C GLN A 19 -26.66 -4.32 -4.23
N TYR A 20 -25.78 -5.08 -4.89
CA TYR A 20 -24.35 -4.82 -4.90
C TYR A 20 -23.82 -4.87 -6.33
N GLU A 21 -22.91 -3.95 -6.63
CA GLU A 21 -22.13 -3.93 -7.86
C GLU A 21 -20.66 -4.06 -7.51
N MET A 22 -19.95 -4.90 -8.26
CA MET A 22 -18.51 -5.07 -8.16
C MET A 22 -17.84 -4.36 -9.34
N LYS A 23 -16.79 -3.59 -9.08
CA LYS A 23 -15.97 -2.95 -10.10
C LYS A 23 -14.50 -3.31 -9.91
N VAL A 24 -13.84 -3.74 -10.98
CA VAL A 24 -12.38 -3.81 -11.05
C VAL A 24 -11.81 -2.39 -11.11
N CYS A 25 -10.95 -2.08 -10.15
CA CYS A 25 -10.36 -0.75 -9.99
C CYS A 25 -8.92 -0.69 -10.51
N ALA A 26 -8.15 -1.75 -10.26
CA ALA A 26 -6.81 -1.90 -10.75
C ALA A 26 -6.45 -3.39 -10.83
N ASP A 27 -5.53 -3.71 -11.73
CA ASP A 27 -4.86 -5.00 -11.80
C ASP A 27 -3.35 -4.73 -11.76
N ILE A 28 -2.71 -5.07 -10.63
CA ILE A 28 -1.28 -4.84 -10.43
C ILE A 28 -0.44 -6.10 -10.68
N LEU A 29 -1.08 -7.21 -11.08
CA LEU A 29 -0.43 -8.49 -11.42
C LEU A 29 0.48 -9.06 -10.31
N GLN A 30 0.22 -8.68 -9.05
CA GLN A 30 0.97 -9.13 -7.87
C GLN A 30 0.02 -9.30 -6.68
N PRO A 31 0.07 -10.41 -5.93
CA PRO A 31 -0.76 -10.62 -4.74
C PRO A 31 -0.70 -9.45 -3.76
N ILE A 32 -1.87 -8.90 -3.41
CA ILE A 32 -2.00 -7.79 -2.46
C ILE A 32 -2.25 -8.37 -1.07
N SER A 33 -1.33 -8.11 -0.15
CA SER A 33 -1.37 -8.57 1.24
C SER A 33 -2.09 -7.59 2.17
N SER A 34 -2.07 -6.30 1.84
CA SER A 34 -2.71 -5.27 2.66
C SER A 34 -3.24 -4.10 1.84
N LEU A 35 -4.34 -3.53 2.31
CA LEU A 35 -5.02 -2.35 1.77
C LEU A 35 -5.11 -1.29 2.87
N ILE A 36 -4.43 -0.16 2.67
CA ILE A 36 -4.25 0.84 3.74
C ILE A 36 -4.66 2.21 3.23
N PHE A 37 -5.72 2.78 3.81
CA PHE A 37 -6.16 4.13 3.47
C PHE A 37 -5.29 5.19 4.14
N SER A 38 -5.03 6.28 3.42
CA SER A 38 -4.56 7.51 4.03
C SER A 38 -5.59 8.00 5.06
N PRO A 39 -5.17 8.70 6.12
CA PRO A 39 -6.09 9.29 7.09
C PRO A 39 -7.21 10.15 6.49
N ASP A 40 -6.98 10.80 5.34
CA ASP A 40 -8.00 11.56 4.60
C ASP A 40 -8.83 10.75 3.59
N TYR A 41 -8.60 9.44 3.48
CA TYR A 41 -9.25 8.52 2.54
C TYR A 41 -9.11 8.88 1.05
N THR A 42 -8.14 9.73 0.70
CA THR A 42 -7.90 10.15 -0.69
C THR A 42 -6.95 9.23 -1.45
N VAL A 43 -6.08 8.51 -0.73
CA VAL A 43 -5.09 7.58 -1.27
C VAL A 43 -5.24 6.23 -0.57
N LEU A 44 -5.15 5.15 -1.34
CA LEU A 44 -5.12 3.77 -0.88
C LEU A 44 -3.76 3.17 -1.25
N LEU A 45 -3.02 2.65 -0.27
CA LEU A 45 -1.85 1.82 -0.53
C LEU A 45 -2.27 0.39 -0.80
N LEU A 46 -1.72 -0.19 -1.86
CA LEU A 46 -1.81 -1.60 -2.19
C LEU A 46 -0.42 -2.19 -1.92
N VAL A 47 -0.29 -2.92 -0.81
CA VAL A 47 0.97 -3.54 -0.41
C VAL A 47 0.99 -4.97 -0.91
N THR A 48 2.05 -5.36 -1.61
CA THR A 48 2.20 -6.73 -2.14
C THR A 48 3.03 -7.61 -1.22
N ASP A 49 2.86 -8.93 -1.35
CA ASP A 49 3.70 -9.91 -0.64
C ASP A 49 5.20 -9.77 -0.98
N GLN A 50 5.52 -9.18 -2.14
CA GLN A 50 6.90 -8.95 -2.59
C GLN A 50 7.47 -7.61 -2.11
N GLY A 51 6.75 -6.87 -1.27
CA GLY A 51 7.20 -5.57 -0.75
C GLY A 51 7.19 -4.44 -1.76
N THR A 52 6.49 -4.63 -2.89
CA THR A 52 6.14 -3.52 -3.78
C THR A 52 4.91 -2.83 -3.22
N VAL A 53 4.89 -1.50 -3.24
CA VAL A 53 3.73 -0.73 -2.80
C VAL A 53 3.24 0.14 -3.95
N TYR A 54 1.94 0.09 -4.20
CA TYR A 54 1.25 0.93 -5.17
C TYR A 54 0.36 1.93 -4.45
N THR A 55 0.12 3.08 -5.08
CA THR A 55 -0.89 4.05 -4.67
C THR A 55 -2.07 3.99 -5.62
N TYR A 56 -3.29 4.09 -5.08
CA TYR A 56 -4.52 4.17 -5.83
C TYR A 56 -5.35 5.36 -5.31
N LYS A 57 -5.92 6.15 -6.22
CA LYS A 57 -6.77 7.31 -5.87
C LYS A 57 -8.22 7.07 -6.28
N PRO A 58 -9.11 6.68 -5.34
CA PRO A 58 -10.52 6.38 -5.60
C PRO A 58 -11.27 7.46 -6.40
N ALA A 59 -11.13 8.72 -6.00
CA ALA A 59 -11.92 9.83 -6.53
C ALA A 59 -11.67 10.11 -8.03
N HIS A 60 -10.50 9.72 -8.54
CA HIS A 60 -10.13 9.96 -9.93
C HIS A 60 -10.38 8.75 -10.83
N GLY A 61 -10.89 7.64 -10.28
CA GLY A 61 -10.99 6.37 -11.01
C GLY A 61 -9.65 5.93 -11.61
N GLY A 62 -8.54 6.41 -11.01
CA GLY A 62 -7.21 6.36 -11.61
C GLY A 62 -6.60 4.98 -11.58
N GLU A 63 -5.47 4.84 -12.26
CA GLU A 63 -4.68 3.62 -12.25
C GLU A 63 -3.90 3.48 -10.94
N ALA A 64 -3.57 2.24 -10.58
CA ALA A 64 -2.62 2.00 -9.51
C ALA A 64 -1.20 2.39 -10.00
N VAL A 65 -0.56 3.30 -9.28
CA VAL A 65 0.79 3.78 -9.61
C VAL A 65 1.77 3.18 -8.63
N LYS A 66 2.81 2.53 -9.14
CA LYS A 66 3.90 1.98 -8.32
C LYS A 66 4.55 3.13 -7.55
N LEU A 67 4.51 3.06 -6.22
CA LEU A 67 5.08 4.07 -5.34
C LEU A 67 6.54 3.76 -5.02
N LEU A 68 6.81 2.52 -4.65
CA LEU A 68 8.14 2.07 -4.26
C LEU A 68 8.27 0.57 -4.53
N ASP A 69 9.52 0.16 -4.71
CA ASP A 69 9.93 -1.23 -4.73
C ASP A 69 11.02 -1.38 -3.68
N THR A 70 10.69 -1.98 -2.54
CA THR A 70 11.73 -2.25 -1.54
C THR A 70 12.66 -3.38 -1.98
N CYS A 71 12.33 -4.12 -3.06
CA CYS A 71 13.14 -5.14 -3.71
C CYS A 71 13.89 -6.03 -2.71
N SER A 72 13.21 -6.41 -1.61
CA SER A 72 13.85 -7.11 -0.51
C SER A 72 13.01 -8.31 -0.10
N SER A 73 13.66 -9.46 0.00
CA SER A 73 13.16 -10.69 0.66
C SER A 73 12.85 -10.50 2.15
N CYS A 74 12.79 -9.25 2.59
CA CYS A 74 12.83 -8.78 3.95
C CYS A 74 11.74 -7.74 4.20
N PHE A 75 10.90 -7.35 3.24
CA PHE A 75 9.83 -6.40 3.50
C PHE A 75 8.85 -6.97 4.52
N LEU A 76 8.45 -6.14 5.49
CA LEU A 76 7.62 -6.57 6.61
C LEU A 76 6.29 -5.83 6.63
N ALA A 77 6.31 -4.50 6.54
CA ALA A 77 5.08 -3.71 6.51
C ALA A 77 5.31 -2.32 5.89
N ALA A 78 4.20 -1.69 5.51
CA ALA A 78 4.15 -0.27 5.20
C ALA A 78 2.89 0.35 5.79
N ASP A 79 2.93 1.64 6.12
CA ASP A 79 1.76 2.40 6.58
C ASP A 79 1.97 3.91 6.35
N PHE A 80 0.90 4.71 6.41
CA PHE A 80 0.99 6.17 6.41
C PHE A 80 1.63 6.67 7.70
N LEU A 81 2.47 7.71 7.57
CA LEU A 81 3.00 8.42 8.72
C LEU A 81 1.94 9.38 9.27
N THR A 82 1.18 8.89 10.24
CA THR A 82 0.06 9.62 10.83
C THR A 82 0.51 10.78 11.74
N PRO A 83 -0.31 11.85 11.87
CA PRO A 83 -1.64 12.05 11.27
C PRO A 83 -1.63 12.60 9.83
N GLY A 84 -0.48 12.66 9.16
CA GLY A 84 -0.37 13.20 7.81
C GLY A 84 -0.67 12.19 6.70
N ASN A 85 -0.86 12.71 5.47
CA ASN A 85 -1.09 11.91 4.26
C ASN A 85 0.08 12.01 3.26
N LYS A 86 1.06 12.87 3.55
CA LYS A 86 2.16 13.19 2.64
C LYS A 86 3.21 12.08 2.57
N TYR A 87 3.36 11.34 3.65
CA TYR A 87 4.44 10.38 3.81
C TYR A 87 3.89 9.02 4.21
N CYS A 88 4.56 7.98 3.76
CA CYS A 88 4.40 6.64 4.27
C CYS A 88 5.77 6.11 4.72
N VAL A 89 5.72 5.11 5.57
CA VAL A 89 6.91 4.39 6.05
C VAL A 89 6.85 2.95 5.57
N SER A 90 8.01 2.38 5.29
CA SER A 90 8.18 0.94 5.11
C SER A 90 9.19 0.44 6.12
N VAL A 91 9.03 -0.80 6.56
CA VAL A 91 9.97 -1.48 7.46
C VAL A 91 10.33 -2.84 6.90
N THR A 92 11.60 -3.20 7.06
CA THR A 92 12.12 -4.54 6.72
C THR A 92 12.39 -5.37 7.98
N ILE A 93 12.54 -6.68 7.79
CA ILE A 93 12.92 -7.64 8.82
C ILE A 93 14.28 -7.32 9.43
N SER A 94 15.17 -6.63 8.71
CA SER A 94 16.48 -6.22 9.22
C SER A 94 16.44 -4.94 10.05
N GLY A 95 15.24 -4.43 10.38
CA GLY A 95 15.07 -3.19 11.15
C GLY A 95 15.35 -1.92 10.37
N GLU A 96 15.37 -1.99 9.03
CA GLU A 96 15.50 -0.80 8.20
C GLU A 96 14.13 -0.15 8.02
N VAL A 97 14.02 1.11 8.42
CA VAL A 97 12.84 1.96 8.26
C VAL A 97 13.13 3.02 7.21
N GLN A 98 12.28 3.12 6.20
CA GLN A 98 12.39 4.11 5.13
C GLN A 98 11.16 5.01 5.10
N VAL A 99 11.37 6.31 4.87
CA VAL A 99 10.30 7.32 4.76
C VAL A 99 10.19 7.74 3.31
N TRP A 100 8.97 7.69 2.78
CA TRP A 100 8.69 7.92 1.37
C TRP A 100 7.72 9.08 1.19
N PHE A 101 7.95 9.88 0.15
CA PHE A 101 7.01 10.89 -0.28
C PHE A 101 5.94 10.27 -1.19
N VAL A 102 4.68 10.29 -0.74
CA VAL A 102 3.57 9.58 -1.42
C VAL A 102 3.28 10.14 -2.82
N LYS A 103 3.60 11.41 -3.07
CA LYS A 103 3.26 12.08 -4.34
C LYS A 103 4.02 11.51 -5.53
N ASP A 104 5.29 11.17 -5.34
CA ASP A 104 6.21 10.79 -6.43
C ASP A 104 7.09 9.57 -6.12
N GLY A 105 6.95 8.97 -4.94
CA GLY A 105 7.73 7.78 -4.56
C GLY A 105 9.17 8.06 -4.16
N THR A 106 9.54 9.34 -3.92
CA THR A 106 10.90 9.67 -3.49
C THR A 106 11.17 9.11 -2.09
N CYS A 107 12.26 8.34 -1.95
CA CYS A 107 12.80 7.97 -0.63
C CYS A 107 13.47 9.21 -0.02
N LEU A 108 12.93 9.70 1.10
CA LEU A 108 13.41 10.91 1.76
C LEU A 108 14.45 10.62 2.83
N SER A 109 14.30 9.49 3.52
CA SER A 109 15.17 9.14 4.63
C SER A 109 15.14 7.65 4.90
N LYS A 110 16.19 7.18 5.56
CA LYS A 110 16.40 5.80 5.98
C LYS A 110 17.01 5.80 7.38
N LEU A 111 16.48 4.95 8.24
CA LEU A 111 16.94 4.70 9.59
C LEU A 111 17.17 3.21 9.73
N ASN A 112 18.35 2.80 10.20
CA ASN A 112 18.60 1.43 10.59
C ASN A 112 18.52 1.33 12.12
N LEU A 113 17.71 0.41 12.61
CA LEU A 113 17.54 0.17 14.05
C LEU A 113 18.55 -0.86 14.60
N ASP A 114 19.34 -1.50 13.74
CA ASP A 114 20.30 -2.56 14.09
C ASP A 114 19.68 -3.71 14.90
N ILE A 115 18.39 -3.99 14.63
CA ILE A 115 17.59 -5.04 15.29
C ILE A 115 16.84 -5.82 14.21
N GLU A 116 16.92 -7.15 14.28
CA GLU A 116 16.12 -8.03 13.44
C GLU A 116 14.70 -8.16 14.04
N VAL A 117 13.68 -7.93 13.22
CA VAL A 117 12.28 -8.00 13.64
C VAL A 117 11.84 -9.46 13.60
N CYS A 118 11.68 -10.09 14.76
CA CYS A 118 11.02 -11.39 14.85
C CYS A 118 9.49 -11.21 14.79
N VAL A 119 8.86 -11.70 13.72
CA VAL A 119 7.41 -11.89 13.69
C VAL A 119 7.13 -13.23 14.35
N THR A 120 6.35 -13.23 15.44
CA THR A 120 5.98 -14.45 16.20
C THR A 120 4.54 -14.85 15.89
#